data_AF-A0A6I8QD12-F1
#
_entry.id   AF-A0A6I8QD12-F1
#
_cell.length_a   1.000
_cell.length_b   1.000
_cell.length_c   1.000
_cell.angle_alpha   90.00
_cell.angle_beta   90.00
_cell.angle_gamma   90.00
#
_symmetry.space_group_name_H-M   'P 1'
#
loop_
_entity.id
_entity.type
_entity.pdbx_description
1 polymer ?
#
loop_
_entity_poly.entity_id
_entity_poly.type
_entity_poly.pdbx_seq_one_letter_code
_entity_poly.pdbx_strand_id
1 'polypeptide(L)'
;MYCFRMTGSRRDAVIRSLIVYLGEVADNLFKDSKDDNQEDFSNDVMRILVHGNGDEEPDVSIVLEGNKVLTKCENTAKACALLMGLIYALNLQYPSSLKYTFEVFQKLILDLDGLKLSHKVRSLKTKLHT
;
A
#
# COMPACT_ATOMS: atom_id res chain seq x y z
N MET A 1 -8.08 -20.53 -24.82
CA MET A 1 -6.93 -20.92 -23.96
C MET A 1 -6.54 -19.70 -23.14
N TYR A 2 -7.14 -19.55 -21.94
CA TYR A 2 -7.01 -18.36 -21.11
C TYR A 2 -5.67 -18.39 -20.37
N CYS A 3 -4.66 -17.72 -20.91
CA CYS A 3 -3.40 -17.50 -20.20
C CYS A 3 -3.61 -16.38 -19.16
N PHE A 4 -3.68 -16.77 -17.89
CA PHE A 4 -3.88 -15.87 -16.75
C PHE A 4 -2.62 -15.02 -16.49
N ARG A 5 -2.40 -14.00 -17.32
CA ARG A 5 -1.27 -13.06 -17.19
C ARG A 5 -1.64 -11.96 -16.20
N MET A 6 -1.10 -12.00 -14.98
CA MET A 6 -1.34 -11.03 -13.89
C MET A 6 -0.71 -9.66 -14.19
N THR A 7 -1.43 -8.79 -14.90
CA THR A 7 -1.07 -7.37 -15.13
C THR A 7 -1.24 -6.54 -13.85
N GLY A 8 -0.37 -5.53 -13.63
CA GLY A 8 -0.24 -4.76 -12.37
C GLY A 8 -1.55 -4.18 -11.79
N SER A 9 -2.53 -3.90 -12.65
CA SER A 9 -3.85 -3.36 -12.29
C SER A 9 -4.67 -4.25 -11.33
N ARG A 10 -4.58 -5.58 -11.42
CA ARG A 10 -5.37 -6.47 -10.53
C ARG A 10 -4.86 -6.48 -9.09
N ARG A 11 -3.54 -6.45 -8.90
CA ARG A 11 -2.92 -6.45 -7.56
C ARG A 11 -3.20 -5.13 -6.84
N ASP A 12 -3.08 -4.02 -7.56
CA ASP A 12 -3.45 -2.69 -7.06
C ASP A 12 -4.91 -2.66 -6.58
N ALA A 13 -5.84 -3.12 -7.43
CA ALA A 13 -7.27 -3.16 -7.08
C ALA A 13 -7.56 -4.01 -5.83
N VAL A 14 -6.89 -5.16 -5.68
CA VAL A 14 -7.04 -6.02 -4.49
C VAL A 14 -6.51 -5.32 -3.24
N ILE A 15 -5.33 -4.70 -3.31
CA ILE A 15 -4.74 -3.99 -2.17
C ILE A 15 -5.61 -2.80 -1.75
N ARG A 16 -6.09 -1.98 -2.71
CA ARG A 16 -7.01 -0.86 -2.41
C ARG A 16 -8.32 -1.35 -1.82
N SER A 17 -8.88 -2.44 -2.36
CA SER A 17 -10.11 -3.06 -1.87
C SER A 17 -9.96 -3.63 -0.46
N LEU A 18 -8.78 -4.14 -0.11
CA LEU A 18 -8.48 -4.60 1.26
C LEU A 18 -8.57 -3.44 2.26
N ILE A 19 -8.02 -2.26 1.95
CA ILE A 19 -8.09 -1.09 2.83
C ILE A 19 -9.55 -0.69 3.07
N VAL A 20 -10.33 -0.63 1.99
CA VAL A 20 -11.77 -0.32 2.07
C VAL A 20 -12.52 -1.39 2.88
N TYR A 21 -12.20 -2.67 2.70
CA TYR A 21 -12.80 -3.77 3.47
C TYR A 21 -12.51 -3.68 4.97
N LEU A 22 -11.33 -3.18 5.36
CA LEU A 22 -10.98 -2.95 6.76
C LEU A 22 -11.70 -1.72 7.36
N GLY A 23 -12.43 -0.96 6.55
CA GLY A 23 -13.13 0.26 6.91
C GLY A 23 -12.22 1.48 6.98
N GLU A 24 -11.10 1.44 6.25
CA GLU A 24 -10.14 2.53 6.14
C GLU A 24 -10.22 3.19 4.76
N VAL A 25 -9.72 4.41 4.64
CA VAL A 25 -9.78 5.19 3.39
C VAL A 25 -8.52 4.90 2.57
N ALA A 26 -8.68 4.26 1.41
CA ALA A 26 -7.57 3.90 0.51
C ALA A 26 -6.71 5.11 0.12
N ASP A 27 -7.34 6.26 -0.07
CA ASP A 27 -6.67 7.50 -0.44
C ASP A 27 -5.67 7.97 0.62
N ASN A 28 -5.85 7.59 1.90
CA ASN A 28 -4.87 7.92 2.94
C ASN A 28 -3.50 7.27 2.69
N LEU A 29 -3.46 6.15 1.95
CA LEU A 29 -2.22 5.49 1.55
C LEU A 29 -1.88 5.79 0.09
N PHE A 30 -2.84 5.71 -0.81
CA PHE A 30 -2.62 5.82 -2.25
C PHE A 30 -3.03 7.18 -2.77
N LYS A 31 -2.19 7.78 -3.61
CA LYS A 31 -2.50 9.04 -4.30
C LYS A 31 -2.20 8.85 -5.79
N ASP A 32 -3.21 9.05 -6.62
CA ASP A 32 -3.09 8.90 -8.06
C ASP A 32 -2.61 10.23 -8.67
N SER A 33 -1.41 10.22 -9.28
CA SER A 33 -0.84 11.39 -9.95
C SER A 33 -1.41 11.51 -11.36
N LYS A 34 -1.86 12.71 -11.72
CA LYS A 34 -2.17 13.09 -13.11
C LYS A 34 -1.01 13.93 -13.63
N ASP A 35 -0.47 13.50 -14.77
CA ASP A 35 0.65 14.15 -15.47
C ASP A 35 0.32 15.63 -15.76
N ASP A 36 0.86 16.55 -14.96
CA ASP A 36 1.29 17.93 -15.31
C ASP A 36 1.42 18.88 -14.10
N ASN A 37 0.97 18.53 -12.90
CA ASN A 37 1.10 19.42 -11.75
C ASN A 37 2.33 19.09 -10.92
N GLN A 38 3.07 20.12 -10.51
CA GLN A 38 4.09 20.02 -9.47
C GLN A 38 3.38 19.51 -8.20
N GLU A 39 3.48 18.21 -7.96
CA GLU A 39 2.74 17.57 -6.88
C GLU A 39 3.29 18.06 -5.54
N ASP A 40 2.46 18.80 -4.79
CA ASP A 40 2.78 19.18 -3.43
C ASP A 40 2.49 18.03 -2.47
N PHE A 41 3.54 17.60 -1.76
CA PHE A 41 3.49 16.57 -0.74
C PHE A 41 3.77 17.11 0.65
N SER A 42 3.90 18.43 0.83
CA SER A 42 4.37 19.02 2.11
C SER A 42 3.54 18.57 3.33
N ASN A 43 2.28 18.18 3.12
CA ASN A 43 1.38 17.68 4.16
C ASN A 43 1.28 16.13 4.23
N ASP A 44 1.98 15.40 3.36
CA ASP A 44 1.90 13.95 3.24
C ASP A 44 2.95 13.25 4.11
N VAL A 45 2.50 12.64 5.20
CA VAL A 45 3.39 11.88 6.11
C VAL A 45 3.85 10.57 5.48
N MET A 46 2.93 9.85 4.83
CA MET A 46 3.19 8.54 4.23
C MET A 46 2.23 8.28 3.08
N ARG A 47 2.75 8.21 1.84
CA ARG A 47 1.93 7.93 0.65
C ARG A 47 2.66 7.02 -0.34
N ILE A 48 1.87 6.28 -1.11
CA ILE A 48 2.26 5.57 -2.31
C ILE A 48 1.61 6.30 -3.49
N LEU A 49 2.43 6.86 -4.37
CA LEU A 49 1.99 7.53 -5.56
C LEU A 49 1.92 6.56 -6.72
N VAL A 50 0.80 6.53 -7.43
CA VAL A 50 0.64 5.76 -8.67
C VAL A 50 0.52 6.75 -9.82
N HIS A 51 1.50 6.74 -10.72
CA HIS A 51 1.55 7.60 -11.90
C HIS A 51 0.92 6.84 -13.06
N GLY A 52 -0.19 7.37 -13.57
CA GLY A 52 -0.84 6.83 -14.76
C GLY A 52 -0.24 7.44 -16.02
N ASN A 53 0.75 6.80 -16.63
CA ASN A 53 1.30 7.23 -17.92
C ASN A 53 0.53 6.59 -19.07
N GLY A 54 -0.69 7.02 -19.37
CA GLY A 54 -1.39 6.64 -20.62
C GLY A 54 -1.26 5.16 -21.03
N ASP A 55 -0.49 4.88 -22.10
CA ASP A 55 -0.20 3.54 -22.65
C ASP A 55 1.04 2.82 -22.03
N GLU A 56 1.79 3.48 -21.16
CA GLU A 56 2.93 2.90 -20.44
C GLU A 56 2.51 2.20 -19.14
N GLU A 57 3.38 1.33 -18.64
CA GLU A 57 3.14 0.64 -17.37
C GLU A 57 3.19 1.64 -16.21
N PRO A 58 2.14 1.71 -15.36
CA PRO A 58 2.04 2.75 -14.34
C PRO A 58 3.20 2.68 -13.35
N ASP A 59 3.87 3.80 -13.12
CA ASP A 59 5.00 3.86 -12.19
C ASP A 59 4.56 4.21 -10.77
N VAL A 60 5.25 3.64 -9.78
CA VAL A 60 4.92 3.80 -8.37
C VAL A 60 6.07 4.42 -7.61
N SER A 61 5.77 5.41 -6.76
CA SER A 61 6.75 6.07 -5.88
C SER A 61 6.27 6.08 -4.43
N ILE A 62 7.19 6.21 -3.48
CA ILE A 62 6.90 6.31 -2.05
C ILE A 62 7.30 7.71 -1.60
N VAL A 63 6.38 8.34 -0.88
CA VAL A 63 6.59 9.63 -0.20
C VAL A 63 6.56 9.43 1.30
N LEU A 64 7.56 9.97 1.98
CA LEU A 64 7.63 10.08 3.42
C LEU A 64 7.92 11.52 3.82
N GLU A 65 7.15 12.05 4.77
CA GLU A 65 7.32 13.42 5.30
C GLU A 65 7.49 14.48 4.19
N GLY A 66 6.64 14.39 3.17
CA GLY A 66 6.64 15.27 2.00
C GLY A 66 7.77 15.11 0.99
N ASN A 67 8.61 14.09 1.14
CA ASN A 67 9.71 13.81 0.22
C ASN A 67 9.49 12.50 -0.55
N LYS A 68 9.68 12.50 -1.88
CA LYS A 68 9.77 11.27 -2.67
C LYS A 68 11.06 10.54 -2.28
N VAL A 69 10.96 9.48 -1.49
CA VAL A 69 12.11 8.71 -0.97
C VAL A 69 12.49 7.54 -1.87
N LEU A 70 11.52 6.96 -2.58
CA LEU A 70 11.74 5.92 -3.58
C LEU A 70 10.88 6.20 -4.80
N THR A 71 11.46 6.04 -5.98
CA THR A 71 10.79 6.18 -7.27
C THR A 71 10.97 4.87 -8.06
N LYS A 72 10.20 4.67 -9.12
CA LYS A 72 10.38 3.49 -9.99
C LYS A 72 10.18 2.16 -9.28
N CYS A 73 9.18 2.08 -8.38
CA CYS A 73 8.87 0.88 -7.61
C CYS A 73 8.14 -0.20 -8.42
N GLU A 74 7.92 0.00 -9.73
CA GLU A 74 7.28 -0.91 -10.70
C GLU A 74 5.80 -1.19 -10.46
N ASN A 75 5.38 -1.50 -9.22
CA ASN A 75 3.99 -1.78 -8.90
C ASN A 75 3.65 -1.52 -7.43
N THR A 76 2.36 -1.38 -7.16
CA THR A 76 1.80 -1.06 -5.84
C THR A 76 2.20 -2.09 -4.78
N ALA A 77 2.22 -3.38 -5.12
CA ALA A 77 2.57 -4.43 -4.16
C ALA A 77 4.03 -4.34 -3.71
N LYS A 78 4.95 -4.09 -4.65
CA LYS A 78 6.38 -3.89 -4.36
C LYS A 78 6.59 -2.61 -3.55
N ALA A 79 5.89 -1.53 -3.88
CA ALA A 79 5.92 -0.30 -3.10
C ALA A 79 5.41 -0.52 -1.66
N CYS A 80 4.33 -1.27 -1.45
CA CYS A 80 3.87 -1.62 -0.09
C CYS A 80 4.93 -2.40 0.69
N ALA A 81 5.59 -3.38 0.07
CA ALA A 81 6.64 -4.16 0.72
C ALA A 81 7.86 -3.30 1.08
N LEU A 82 8.30 -2.43 0.16
CA LEU A 82 9.40 -1.49 0.40
C LEU A 82 9.05 -0.49 1.50
N LEU A 83 7.82 0.03 1.52
CA LEU A 83 7.33 0.91 2.57
C LEU A 83 7.38 0.24 3.95
N MET A 84 6.96 -1.03 4.05
CA MET A 84 7.10 -1.78 5.30
C MET A 84 8.56 -1.87 5.74
N GLY A 85 9.47 -2.18 4.80
CA GLY A 85 10.91 -2.20 5.07
C GLY A 85 11.44 -0.86 5.58
N LEU A 86 11.03 0.25 4.96
CA LEU A 86 11.41 1.60 5.38
C LEU A 86 10.88 1.92 6.78
N ILE A 87 9.63 1.57 7.08
CA ILE A 87 9.05 1.79 8.41
C ILE A 87 9.88 1.08 9.48
N TYR A 88 10.29 -0.17 9.24
CA TYR A 88 11.15 -0.90 10.18
C TYR A 88 12.56 -0.34 10.26
N ALA A 89 13.18 -0.03 9.11
CA ALA A 89 14.56 0.47 9.06
C ALA A 89 14.71 1.85 9.72
N LEU A 90 13.69 2.70 9.60
CA LEU A 90 13.66 4.07 10.12
C LEU A 90 12.90 4.19 11.45
N ASN A 91 12.40 3.07 12.00
CA ASN A 91 11.59 3.02 13.23
C ASN A 91 10.41 4.02 13.22
N LEU A 92 9.71 4.12 12.08
CA LEU A 92 8.57 5.02 11.91
C LEU A 92 7.32 4.46 12.59
N GLN A 93 6.44 5.36 13.02
CA GLN A 93 5.13 4.97 13.52
C GLN A 93 4.15 4.74 12.38
N TYR A 94 3.28 3.74 12.52
CA TYR A 94 2.19 3.55 11.57
C TYR A 94 1.17 4.70 11.68
N PRO A 95 0.70 5.24 10.55
CA PRO A 95 -0.35 6.24 10.57
C PRO A 95 -1.63 5.64 11.17
N SER A 96 -2.22 6.36 12.13
CA SER A 96 -3.40 5.90 12.89
C SER A 96 -4.64 5.69 12.01
N SER A 97 -4.71 6.38 10.88
CA SER A 97 -5.76 6.27 9.87
C SER A 97 -5.74 4.97 9.05
N LEU A 98 -4.63 4.22 9.09
CA LEU A 98 -4.41 2.97 8.35
C LEU A 98 -3.96 1.83 9.27
N LYS A 99 -4.27 1.93 10.57
CA LYS A 99 -3.84 1.00 11.61
C LYS A 99 -4.14 -0.46 11.27
N TYR A 100 -5.33 -0.75 10.74
CA TYR A 100 -5.74 -2.11 10.41
C TYR A 100 -5.03 -2.62 9.16
N THR A 101 -4.80 -1.77 8.16
CA THR A 101 -4.05 -2.13 6.95
C THR A 101 -2.61 -2.52 7.30
N PHE A 102 -1.91 -1.70 8.08
CA PHE A 102 -0.55 -2.02 8.52
C PHE A 102 -0.50 -3.25 9.43
N GLU A 103 -1.54 -3.46 10.24
CA GLU A 103 -1.67 -4.69 11.03
C GLU A 103 -1.78 -5.94 10.14
N VAL A 104 -2.56 -5.89 9.06
CA VAL A 104 -2.64 -6.98 8.08
C VAL A 104 -1.29 -7.21 7.41
N PHE A 105 -0.63 -6.14 6.93
CA PHE A 105 0.68 -6.28 6.29
C PHE A 105 1.71 -6.91 7.23
N GLN A 106 1.74 -6.46 8.48
CA GLN A 106 2.65 -6.99 9.48
C GLN A 106 2.40 -8.45 9.84
N LYS A 107 1.13 -8.84 10.08
CA LYS A 107 0.82 -10.14 10.68
C LYS A 107 0.42 -11.21 9.69
N LEU A 108 -0.14 -10.81 8.55
CA LEU A 108 -0.63 -11.74 7.55
C LEU A 108 0.36 -11.88 6.38
N ILE A 109 1.05 -10.81 6.01
CA ILE A 109 1.98 -10.83 4.88
C ILE A 109 3.42 -11.08 5.36
N LEU A 110 3.86 -10.41 6.42
CA LEU A 110 5.23 -10.55 6.96
C LEU A 110 5.34 -11.61 8.06
N ASP A 111 4.23 -12.22 8.47
CA ASP A 111 4.15 -13.28 9.50
C ASP A 111 4.90 -12.92 10.80
N LEU A 112 4.83 -11.65 11.21
CA LEU A 112 5.43 -11.18 12.46
C LEU A 112 4.51 -11.55 13.64
N ASP A 113 4.55 -12.84 14.02
CA ASP A 113 3.69 -13.53 15.00
C ASP A 113 3.73 -12.98 16.45
N GLY A 114 4.48 -11.90 16.71
CA GLY A 114 4.66 -11.33 18.05
C GLY A 114 3.51 -10.45 18.57
N LEU A 115 2.49 -10.12 17.77
CA LEU A 115 1.50 -9.08 18.11
C LEU A 115 0.04 -9.59 18.08
N LYS A 116 -0.69 -9.45 19.20
CA LYS A 116 -2.13 -9.80 19.35
C LYS A 116 -2.97 -9.24 18.20
N LEU A 117 -3.63 -10.10 17.41
CA LEU A 117 -4.50 -9.73 16.29
C LEU A 117 -5.75 -8.98 16.76
N SER A 118 -6.10 -7.89 16.08
CA SER A 118 -7.39 -7.23 16.23
C SER A 118 -8.51 -8.10 15.68
N HIS A 119 -9.72 -7.87 16.19
CA HIS A 119 -10.89 -8.67 15.80
C HIS A 119 -11.16 -8.63 14.29
N LYS A 120 -10.91 -7.48 13.64
CA LYS A 120 -11.06 -7.31 12.19
C LYS A 120 -10.08 -8.18 11.39
N VAL A 121 -8.79 -8.17 11.76
CA VAL A 121 -7.77 -8.97 11.06
C VAL A 121 -7.99 -10.46 11.30
N ARG A 122 -8.41 -10.85 12.51
CA ARG A 122 -8.77 -12.25 12.81
C ARG A 122 -9.92 -12.74 11.95
N SER A 123 -10.95 -11.92 11.76
CA SER A 123 -12.08 -12.25 10.86
C SER A 123 -11.62 -12.39 9.41
N LEU A 124 -10.75 -11.51 8.92
CA LEU A 124 -10.18 -11.64 7.57
C LEU A 124 -9.36 -12.93 7.41
N LYS A 125 -8.48 -13.26 8.37
CA LYS A 125 -7.67 -14.49 8.35
C LYS A 125 -8.55 -15.73 8.25
N THR A 126 -9.61 -15.82 9.05
CA THR A 126 -10.57 -16.95 8.98
C THR A 126 -11.20 -17.09 7.59
N LYS A 127 -11.56 -15.98 6.95
CA LYS A 127 -12.17 -15.97 5.60
C LYS A 127 -11.22 -16.33 4.47
N LEU A 128 -9.90 -16.15 4.65
CA LEU A 128 -8.89 -16.52 3.64
C LEU A 128 -8.51 -18.01 3.69
N HIS A 129 -8.77 -18.70 4.81
CA HIS A 129 -8.44 -20.12 5.02
C HIS A 129 -9.63 -21.07 4.85
N THR A 130 -10.79 -20.58 4.40
CA THR A 130 -11.98 -21.39 4.04
C THR A 130 -12.10 -21.45 2.53
#